data_AF-A0A5J4Y5T7-F1
#
_entry.id   AF-A0A5J4Y5T7-F1
#
_cell.length_a   1.000
_cell.length_b   1.000
_cell.length_c   1.000
_cell.angle_alpha   90.00
_cell.angle_beta   90.00
_cell.angle_gamma   90.00
#
_symmetry.space_group_name_H-M   'P 1'
#
loop_
_entity.id
_entity.type
_entity.pdbx_description
1 polymer ?
#
loop_
_entity_poly.entity_id
_entity_poly.type
_entity_poly.pdbx_seq_one_letter_code
_entity_poly.pdbx_strand_id
1 'polypeptide(L)'
;MIIRLRSRDGLERITVDAAGTVGTLRQQISSDLSMPREHVTLSKDQKLLLSKNPEQFKDLSNNKLRLKQAGVQHGDMIYMQYPFERTVQSVVKKSVFEGRGFGAKMTRGGILYGNKDEEGNVTVHAIYEPPQEASPETLQMERETEEEMRADFIAKSLGMEKVGWIFTQSSKERDYIMNSEEISQMAAWQDEVGEHCVTGVVSLAVSDEGSDVSDQCVKLVKAGWFDVQKEPSGVSTLTNPKEPTQKQPVIVAGKDVKEVDNDYFLIPYMRQSSSKPYWQRLADFHLLMYLAKQPGLDLVNDVAVLLECIKHKASVPEGYTLIIDSLAES
;
A
#
# COMPACT_ATOMS: atom_id res chain seq x y z
N MET A 1 -26.20 -9.04 -22.22
CA MET A 1 -25.66 -7.67 -22.17
C MET A 1 -25.34 -7.28 -20.74
N ILE A 2 -24.28 -6.50 -20.55
CA ILE A 2 -23.89 -5.95 -19.25
C ILE A 2 -24.54 -4.58 -19.06
N ILE A 3 -25.10 -4.34 -17.88
CA ILE A 3 -25.64 -3.06 -17.40
C ILE A 3 -24.77 -2.58 -16.22
N ARG A 4 -24.48 -1.28 -16.18
CA ARG A 4 -23.81 -0.65 -15.03
C ARG A 4 -24.87 -0.16 -14.05
N LEU A 5 -24.87 -0.68 -12.85
CA LEU A 5 -25.85 -0.38 -11.81
C LEU A 5 -25.20 0.46 -10.72
N ARG A 6 -25.64 1.72 -10.56
CA ARG A 6 -25.14 2.63 -9.53
C ARG A 6 -26.14 2.72 -8.39
N SER A 7 -25.71 2.42 -7.17
CA SER A 7 -26.48 2.63 -5.95
C SER A 7 -25.74 3.57 -5.00
N ARG A 8 -26.27 3.74 -3.78
CA ARG A 8 -25.55 4.42 -2.69
C ARG A 8 -24.31 3.66 -2.22
N ASP A 9 -24.26 2.35 -2.43
CA ASP A 9 -23.17 1.49 -1.94
C ASP A 9 -22.05 1.28 -2.98
N GLY A 10 -22.25 1.68 -4.24
CA GLY A 10 -21.21 1.60 -5.25
C GLY A 10 -21.73 1.41 -6.68
N LEU A 11 -20.82 0.96 -7.55
CA LEU A 11 -21.10 0.62 -8.94
C LEU A 11 -20.92 -0.88 -9.13
N GLU A 12 -21.99 -1.56 -9.55
CA GLU A 12 -22.00 -2.99 -9.82
C GLU A 12 -22.28 -3.25 -11.31
N ARG A 13 -21.85 -4.40 -11.83
CA ARG A 13 -22.12 -4.80 -13.22
C ARG A 13 -23.04 -6.00 -13.20
N ILE A 14 -24.21 -5.87 -13.83
CA ILE A 14 -25.22 -6.93 -13.91
C ILE A 14 -25.29 -7.46 -15.33
N THR A 15 -25.18 -8.77 -15.48
CA THR A 15 -25.30 -9.44 -16.78
C THR A 15 -26.74 -9.91 -16.97
N VAL A 16 -27.46 -9.32 -17.93
CA VAL A 16 -28.85 -9.67 -18.25
C VAL A 16 -28.98 -10.05 -19.72
N ASP A 17 -29.95 -10.89 -20.07
CA ASP A 17 -30.27 -11.16 -21.47
C ASP A 17 -30.69 -9.86 -22.21
N ALA A 18 -30.13 -9.63 -23.39
CA ALA A 18 -30.46 -8.48 -24.24
C ALA A 18 -31.91 -8.51 -24.75
N ALA A 19 -32.51 -9.70 -24.88
CA ALA A 19 -33.93 -9.88 -25.21
C ALA A 19 -34.86 -9.79 -23.99
N GLY A 20 -34.29 -9.60 -22.79
CA GLY A 20 -35.02 -9.59 -21.52
C GLY A 20 -35.93 -8.39 -21.29
N THR A 21 -36.65 -8.45 -20.17
CA THR A 21 -37.55 -7.39 -19.70
C THR A 21 -36.99 -6.70 -18.46
N VAL A 22 -37.61 -5.59 -18.04
CA VAL A 22 -37.31 -4.96 -16.74
C VAL A 22 -37.51 -5.95 -15.59
N GLY A 23 -38.47 -6.89 -15.71
CA GLY A 23 -38.67 -7.96 -14.74
C GLY A 23 -37.50 -8.93 -14.65
N THR A 24 -36.92 -9.35 -15.79
CA THR A 24 -35.73 -10.22 -15.79
C THR A 24 -34.50 -9.51 -15.23
N LEU A 25 -34.37 -8.20 -15.49
CA LEU A 25 -33.32 -7.38 -14.87
C LEU A 25 -33.46 -7.34 -13.35
N ARG A 26 -34.68 -7.10 -12.82
CA ARG A 26 -34.93 -7.13 -11.36
C ARG A 26 -34.65 -8.49 -10.74
N GLN A 27 -34.99 -9.56 -11.45
CA GLN A 27 -34.66 -10.92 -11.03
C GLN A 27 -33.14 -11.14 -10.95
N GLN A 28 -32.40 -10.67 -11.94
CA GLN A 28 -30.94 -10.78 -11.94
C GLN A 28 -30.30 -9.95 -10.82
N ILE A 29 -30.75 -8.71 -10.62
CA ILE A 29 -30.32 -7.86 -9.49
C ILE A 29 -30.60 -8.55 -8.16
N SER A 30 -31.79 -9.14 -7.99
CA SER A 30 -32.16 -9.86 -6.77
C SER A 30 -31.28 -11.10 -6.53
N SER A 31 -30.91 -11.81 -7.60
CA SER A 31 -30.04 -12.99 -7.55
C SER A 31 -28.59 -12.62 -7.25
N ASP A 32 -28.01 -11.69 -8.00
CA ASP A 32 -26.58 -11.35 -7.92
C ASP A 32 -26.26 -10.54 -6.65
N LEU A 33 -27.22 -9.75 -6.16
CA LEU A 33 -27.03 -8.84 -5.01
C LEU A 33 -27.74 -9.31 -3.73
N SER A 34 -28.38 -10.49 -3.75
CA SER A 34 -29.14 -11.05 -2.62
C SER A 34 -30.17 -10.07 -2.04
N MET A 35 -30.93 -9.39 -2.90
CA MET A 35 -31.88 -8.35 -2.50
C MET A 35 -33.36 -8.75 -2.66
N PRO A 36 -34.26 -8.28 -1.78
CA PRO A 36 -35.71 -8.42 -1.97
C PRO A 36 -36.20 -7.66 -3.20
N ARG A 37 -37.04 -8.29 -4.03
CA ARG A 37 -37.54 -7.70 -5.29
C ARG A 37 -38.46 -6.50 -5.09
N GLU A 38 -39.07 -6.39 -3.91
CA GLU A 38 -40.23 -5.53 -3.65
C GLU A 38 -39.87 -4.11 -3.20
N HIS A 39 -38.60 -3.89 -2.81
CA HIS A 39 -38.13 -2.64 -2.21
C HIS A 39 -37.06 -1.93 -3.04
N VAL A 40 -36.97 -2.25 -4.34
CA VAL A 40 -35.97 -1.70 -5.24
C VAL A 40 -36.61 -0.78 -6.26
N THR A 41 -36.18 0.48 -6.31
CA THR A 41 -36.54 1.42 -7.38
C THR A 41 -35.40 1.52 -8.37
N LEU A 42 -35.71 1.43 -9.65
CA LEU A 42 -34.76 1.55 -10.75
C LEU A 42 -35.16 2.74 -11.61
N SER A 43 -34.17 3.50 -12.07
CA SER A 43 -34.37 4.58 -13.03
C SER A 43 -33.12 4.81 -13.85
N LYS A 44 -33.27 5.38 -15.05
CA LYS A 44 -32.16 5.94 -15.82
C LYS A 44 -31.77 7.35 -15.34
N ASP A 45 -32.57 7.99 -14.49
CA ASP A 45 -32.27 9.32 -13.95
C ASP A 45 -31.41 9.22 -12.68
N GLN A 46 -30.25 9.90 -12.68
CA GLN A 46 -29.34 9.99 -11.55
C GLN A 46 -29.99 10.62 -10.31
N LYS A 47 -30.98 11.50 -10.51
CA LYS A 47 -31.69 12.19 -9.42
C LYS A 47 -32.40 11.21 -8.48
N LEU A 48 -32.62 9.96 -8.90
CA LEU A 48 -33.12 8.90 -8.04
C LEU A 48 -32.25 8.76 -6.77
N LEU A 49 -30.91 8.78 -6.89
CA LEU A 49 -30.02 8.54 -5.74
C LEU A 49 -30.12 9.60 -4.63
N LEU A 50 -30.62 10.80 -4.95
CA LEU A 50 -30.75 11.93 -4.02
C LEU A 50 -32.20 12.22 -3.63
N SER A 51 -33.17 11.48 -4.20
CA SER A 51 -34.59 11.73 -3.97
C SER A 51 -35.06 11.16 -2.63
N LYS A 52 -35.85 11.97 -1.91
CA LYS A 52 -36.65 11.52 -0.75
C LYS A 52 -37.90 10.74 -1.17
N ASN A 53 -38.34 10.90 -2.43
CA ASN A 53 -39.53 10.25 -3.00
C ASN A 53 -39.14 9.40 -4.22
N PRO A 54 -38.60 8.18 -4.03
CA PRO A 54 -38.20 7.30 -5.13
C PRO A 54 -39.34 6.89 -6.06
N GLU A 55 -40.58 6.82 -5.56
CA GLU A 55 -41.73 6.34 -6.33
C GLU A 55 -42.14 7.24 -7.51
N GLN A 56 -41.61 8.46 -7.58
CA GLN A 56 -41.83 9.37 -8.71
C GLN A 56 -41.13 8.90 -9.99
N PHE A 57 -40.10 8.06 -9.88
CA PHE A 57 -39.33 7.55 -11.02
C PHE A 57 -39.98 6.25 -11.53
N LYS A 58 -40.73 6.37 -12.64
CA LYS A 58 -41.56 5.27 -13.19
C LYS A 58 -41.05 4.71 -14.51
N ASP A 59 -39.95 5.24 -15.03
CA ASP A 59 -39.37 4.86 -16.32
C ASP A 59 -38.99 3.37 -16.40
N LEU A 60 -38.57 2.77 -15.28
CA LEU A 60 -38.29 1.33 -15.15
C LEU A 60 -39.21 0.62 -14.13
N SER A 61 -40.47 1.05 -14.03
CA SER A 61 -41.47 0.44 -13.14
C SER A 61 -42.22 -0.75 -13.74
N ASN A 62 -42.36 -0.82 -15.07
CA ASN A 62 -43.15 -1.87 -15.74
C ASN A 62 -42.31 -3.13 -16.02
N ASN A 63 -42.53 -4.18 -15.22
CA ASN A 63 -41.82 -5.46 -15.34
C ASN A 63 -41.98 -6.19 -16.68
N LYS A 64 -43.04 -5.90 -17.45
CA LYS A 64 -43.29 -6.53 -18.76
C LYS A 64 -42.61 -5.80 -19.91
N LEU A 65 -42.11 -4.58 -19.69
CA LEU A 65 -41.48 -3.78 -20.72
C LEU A 65 -40.13 -4.40 -21.13
N ARG A 66 -39.90 -4.56 -22.43
CA ARG A 66 -38.60 -5.03 -22.93
C ARG A 66 -37.53 -3.98 -22.65
N LEU A 67 -36.31 -4.41 -22.31
CA LEU A 67 -35.21 -3.50 -21.97
C LEU A 67 -34.93 -2.51 -23.11
N LYS A 68 -34.91 -2.99 -24.37
CA LYS A 68 -34.76 -2.12 -25.55
C LYS A 68 -35.89 -1.08 -25.70
N GLN A 69 -37.13 -1.44 -25.34
CA GLN A 69 -38.28 -0.52 -25.38
C GLN A 69 -38.27 0.46 -24.21
N ALA A 70 -37.70 0.06 -23.07
CA ALA A 70 -37.41 0.93 -21.94
C ALA A 70 -36.19 1.85 -22.19
N GLY A 71 -35.60 1.80 -23.39
CA GLY A 71 -34.42 2.58 -23.76
C GLY A 71 -33.13 2.11 -23.09
N VAL A 72 -33.07 0.90 -22.53
CA VAL A 72 -31.89 0.31 -21.90
C VAL A 72 -31.07 -0.45 -22.93
N GLN A 73 -29.80 -0.09 -23.07
CA GLN A 73 -28.84 -0.73 -23.99
C GLN A 73 -27.64 -1.33 -23.24
N HIS A 74 -26.79 -2.05 -23.96
CA HIS A 74 -25.55 -2.58 -23.40
C HIS A 74 -24.64 -1.43 -22.93
N GLY A 75 -24.18 -1.51 -21.68
CA GLY A 75 -23.30 -0.52 -21.07
C GLY A 75 -24.03 0.68 -20.47
N ASP A 76 -25.36 0.75 -20.57
CA ASP A 76 -26.14 1.83 -19.95
C ASP A 76 -25.97 1.84 -18.42
N MET A 77 -26.00 3.06 -17.87
CA MET A 77 -26.04 3.28 -16.43
C MET A 77 -27.50 3.28 -15.97
N ILE A 78 -27.80 2.45 -14.97
CA ILE A 78 -29.08 2.43 -14.26
C ILE A 78 -28.82 2.76 -12.80
N TYR A 79 -29.62 3.67 -12.26
CA TYR A 79 -29.56 4.07 -10.87
C TYR A 79 -30.55 3.25 -10.06
N MET A 80 -30.13 2.88 -8.86
CA MET A 80 -30.89 2.01 -7.97
C MET A 80 -30.94 2.59 -6.56
N GLN A 81 -32.15 2.63 -5.99
CA GLN A 81 -32.39 3.05 -4.62
C GLN A 81 -33.23 2.00 -3.89
N TYR A 82 -32.92 1.79 -2.61
CA TYR A 82 -33.62 0.88 -1.70
C TYR A 82 -33.56 1.45 -0.27
N PRO A 83 -34.56 1.17 0.59
CA PRO A 83 -34.72 1.83 1.89
C PRO A 83 -33.93 1.18 3.04
N PHE A 84 -33.25 0.05 2.82
CA PHE A 84 -32.59 -0.74 3.87
C PHE A 84 -31.07 -0.76 3.69
N GLU A 85 -30.33 -0.90 4.79
CA GLU A 85 -28.87 -1.09 4.77
C GLU A 85 -28.51 -2.47 4.22
N ARG A 86 -27.56 -2.49 3.28
CA ARG A 86 -27.06 -3.73 2.66
C ARG A 86 -25.63 -3.96 3.15
N THR A 87 -25.36 -5.17 3.61
CA THR A 87 -23.99 -5.65 3.76
C THR A 87 -23.43 -5.95 2.39
N VAL A 88 -22.78 -4.98 1.75
CA VAL A 88 -22.05 -5.22 0.49
C VAL A 88 -20.81 -6.03 0.82
N GLN A 89 -20.72 -7.23 0.26
CA GLN A 89 -19.48 -8.00 0.35
C GLN A 89 -18.39 -7.20 -0.35
N SER A 90 -17.36 -6.82 0.41
CA SER A 90 -16.20 -6.14 -0.13
C SER A 90 -15.59 -6.99 -1.25
N VAL A 91 -15.43 -6.39 -2.44
CA VAL A 91 -14.75 -7.03 -3.59
C VAL A 91 -13.27 -7.31 -3.25
N VAL A 92 -12.73 -6.56 -2.30
CA VAL A 92 -11.47 -6.87 -1.63
C VAL A 92 -11.82 -7.78 -0.45
N LYS A 93 -11.37 -9.04 -0.44
CA LYS A 93 -11.32 -9.80 0.82
C LYS A 93 -10.53 -8.92 1.79
N LYS A 94 -11.20 -8.34 2.79
CA LYS A 94 -10.50 -7.67 3.88
C LYS A 94 -9.47 -8.66 4.37
N SER A 95 -8.21 -8.33 4.20
CA SER A 95 -7.15 -9.13 4.78
C SER A 95 -7.39 -9.10 6.30
N VAL A 96 -6.98 -10.15 7.02
CA VAL A 96 -7.17 -10.30 8.48
C VAL A 96 -6.57 -9.11 9.30
N PHE A 97 -5.91 -8.20 8.61
CA PHE A 97 -5.21 -7.01 9.07
C PHE A 97 -6.13 -5.81 9.38
N GLU A 98 -7.31 -5.69 8.78
CA GLU A 98 -8.18 -4.49 8.97
C GLU A 98 -9.01 -4.48 10.27
N GLY A 99 -8.95 -5.53 11.08
CA GLY A 99 -9.71 -5.64 12.34
C GLY A 99 -8.91 -5.35 13.61
N ARG A 100 -7.63 -4.95 13.52
CA ARG A 100 -6.73 -4.93 14.67
C ARG A 100 -6.41 -3.51 15.15
N GLY A 101 -6.42 -3.34 16.47
CA GLY A 101 -6.04 -2.09 17.14
C GLY A 101 -4.61 -1.68 16.84
N PHE A 102 -4.37 -0.37 16.91
CA PHE A 102 -3.06 0.26 16.78
C PHE A 102 -2.03 -0.42 17.72
N GLY A 103 -0.86 -0.83 17.20
CA GLY A 103 0.20 -1.47 17.98
C GLY A 103 0.21 -3.01 18.02
N ALA A 104 -0.59 -3.70 17.18
CA ALA A 104 -0.46 -5.14 17.03
C ALA A 104 0.94 -5.49 16.45
N LYS A 105 1.81 -6.06 17.30
CA LYS A 105 3.18 -6.47 16.94
C LYS A 105 3.15 -7.47 15.78
N MET A 106 3.77 -7.11 14.66
CA MET A 106 3.98 -8.00 13.51
C MET A 106 5.45 -8.36 13.44
N THR A 107 5.74 -9.63 13.13
CA THR A 107 7.08 -9.99 12.70
C THR A 107 7.37 -9.36 11.33
N ARG A 108 8.63 -9.05 11.05
CA ARG A 108 9.11 -8.59 9.75
C ARG A 108 10.37 -9.35 9.41
N GLY A 109 10.52 -9.64 8.11
CA GLY A 109 11.71 -10.27 7.53
C GLY A 109 12.29 -9.41 6.42
N GLY A 110 13.62 -9.48 6.27
CA GLY A 110 14.36 -8.82 5.21
C GLY A 110 15.58 -9.63 4.74
N ILE A 111 15.96 -9.41 3.49
CA ILE A 111 17.15 -9.94 2.85
C ILE A 111 18.28 -8.94 3.03
N LEU A 112 19.44 -9.41 3.48
CA LEU A 112 20.62 -8.58 3.72
C LEU A 112 21.49 -8.58 2.47
N TYR A 113 21.75 -7.39 1.92
CA TYR A 113 22.69 -7.16 0.84
C TYR A 113 23.95 -6.51 1.38
N GLY A 114 25.09 -7.06 0.99
CA GLY A 114 26.37 -6.72 1.58
C GLY A 114 27.55 -7.18 0.74
N ASN A 115 28.73 -7.14 1.35
CA ASN A 115 29.92 -7.75 0.81
C ASN A 115 30.69 -8.47 1.91
N LYS A 116 31.51 -9.43 1.48
CA LYS A 116 32.39 -10.22 2.33
C LYS A 116 33.84 -9.85 2.04
N ASP A 117 34.65 -9.68 3.08
CA ASP A 117 36.10 -9.49 2.91
C ASP A 117 36.88 -10.81 2.84
N GLU A 118 38.20 -10.73 2.62
CA GLU A 118 39.09 -11.88 2.52
C GLU A 118 39.20 -12.68 3.83
N GLU A 119 38.90 -12.05 4.97
CA GLU A 119 38.93 -12.66 6.31
C GLU A 119 37.60 -13.35 6.67
N GLY A 120 36.56 -13.13 5.87
CA GLY A 120 35.23 -13.68 6.09
C GLY A 120 34.30 -12.80 6.90
N ASN A 121 34.67 -11.55 7.17
CA ASN A 121 33.76 -10.58 7.78
C ASN A 121 32.73 -10.12 6.75
N VAL A 122 31.48 -10.10 7.18
CA VAL A 122 30.34 -9.66 6.37
C VAL A 122 29.96 -8.23 6.75
N THR A 123 29.95 -7.33 5.78
CA THR A 123 29.43 -5.97 5.94
C THR A 123 28.09 -5.86 5.21
N VAL A 124 27.04 -5.53 5.95
CA VAL A 124 25.69 -5.29 5.41
C VAL A 124 25.57 -3.81 5.02
N HIS A 125 25.12 -3.55 3.78
CA HIS A 125 24.93 -2.21 3.23
C HIS A 125 23.45 -1.85 3.04
N ALA A 126 22.60 -2.84 2.78
CA ALA A 126 21.17 -2.63 2.57
C ALA A 126 20.34 -3.81 3.07
N ILE A 127 19.08 -3.54 3.39
CA ILE A 127 18.08 -4.54 3.80
C ILE A 127 16.90 -4.41 2.85
N TYR A 128 16.59 -5.44 2.09
CA TYR A 128 15.40 -5.48 1.24
C TYR A 128 14.29 -6.27 1.94
N GLU A 129 13.10 -5.69 2.10
CA GLU A 129 11.94 -6.40 2.62
C GLU A 129 11.08 -6.94 1.48
N PRO A 130 11.10 -8.26 1.20
CA PRO A 130 10.22 -8.83 0.18
C PRO A 130 8.75 -8.76 0.61
N PRO A 131 7.81 -8.93 -0.35
CA PRO A 131 6.42 -9.22 -0.02
C PRO A 131 6.35 -10.39 0.98
N GLN A 132 5.55 -10.25 2.03
CA GLN A 132 5.56 -11.20 3.13
C GLN A 132 4.20 -11.28 3.83
N GLU A 133 3.83 -12.50 4.23
CA GLU A 133 2.72 -12.76 5.12
C GLU A 133 3.25 -12.92 6.55
N ALA A 134 3.01 -11.90 7.38
CA ALA A 134 3.50 -11.87 8.74
C ALA A 134 2.34 -11.91 9.76
N SER A 135 2.57 -12.64 10.85
CA SER A 135 1.75 -12.62 12.05
C SER A 135 2.62 -12.26 13.27
N PRO A 136 2.07 -12.14 14.50
CA PRO A 136 2.90 -11.95 15.69
C PRO A 136 3.85 -13.12 16.00
N GLU A 137 3.62 -14.30 15.40
CA GLU A 137 4.32 -15.55 15.74
C GLU A 137 4.95 -16.26 14.53
N THR A 138 4.46 -15.97 13.32
CA THR A 138 4.92 -16.57 12.07
C THR A 138 5.35 -15.50 11.08
N LEU A 139 6.29 -15.85 10.22
CA LEU A 139 6.81 -14.97 9.18
C LEU A 139 7.07 -15.81 7.93
N GLN A 140 6.33 -15.52 6.88
CA GLN A 140 6.54 -16.13 5.58
C GLN A 140 6.89 -15.05 4.55
N MET A 141 8.13 -15.08 4.06
CA MET A 141 8.58 -14.20 2.99
C MET A 141 8.30 -14.86 1.63
N GLU A 142 7.76 -14.10 0.69
CA GLU A 142 7.64 -14.52 -0.71
C GLU A 142 9.01 -14.39 -1.39
N ARG A 143 9.59 -15.52 -1.77
CA ARG A 143 10.91 -15.62 -2.40
C ARG A 143 10.80 -15.76 -3.91
N GLU A 144 11.90 -15.47 -4.61
CA GLU A 144 12.05 -15.65 -6.07
C GLU A 144 11.07 -14.79 -6.89
N THR A 145 10.63 -13.67 -6.31
CA THR A 145 9.76 -12.72 -7.01
C THR A 145 10.53 -11.90 -8.04
N GLU A 146 9.85 -11.35 -9.04
CA GLU A 146 10.48 -10.39 -9.96
C GLU A 146 11.13 -9.23 -9.22
N GLU A 147 10.52 -8.78 -8.12
CA GLU A 147 11.05 -7.68 -7.32
C GLU A 147 12.35 -8.05 -6.60
N GLU A 148 12.45 -9.27 -6.06
CA GLU A 148 13.70 -9.80 -5.52
C GLU A 148 14.78 -9.87 -6.60
N MET A 149 14.45 -10.30 -7.82
CA MET A 149 15.41 -10.30 -8.93
C MET A 149 15.89 -8.89 -9.31
N ARG A 150 15.03 -7.86 -9.22
CA ARG A 150 15.44 -6.46 -9.41
C ARG A 150 16.41 -6.02 -8.30
N ALA A 151 16.12 -6.38 -7.05
CA ALA A 151 16.99 -6.10 -5.90
C ALA A 151 18.36 -6.77 -6.08
N ASP A 152 18.39 -8.03 -6.51
CA ASP A 152 19.61 -8.77 -6.83
C ASP A 152 20.43 -8.08 -7.93
N PHE A 153 19.78 -7.63 -9.00
CA PHE A 153 20.45 -6.93 -10.10
C PHE A 153 21.08 -5.61 -9.65
N ILE A 154 20.33 -4.80 -8.89
CA ILE A 154 20.81 -3.51 -8.36
C ILE A 154 21.99 -3.76 -7.40
N ALA A 155 21.84 -4.71 -6.47
CA ALA A 155 22.88 -5.06 -5.51
C ALA A 155 24.17 -5.48 -6.23
N LYS A 156 24.07 -6.43 -7.18
CA LYS A 156 25.20 -6.93 -7.95
C LYS A 156 25.89 -5.83 -8.75
N SER A 157 25.13 -4.92 -9.34
CA SER A 157 25.68 -3.78 -10.11
C SER A 157 26.49 -2.82 -9.23
N LEU A 158 26.08 -2.68 -7.96
CA LEU A 158 26.78 -1.90 -6.93
C LEU A 158 27.92 -2.68 -6.23
N GLY A 159 28.19 -3.93 -6.63
CA GLY A 159 29.22 -4.77 -6.02
C GLY A 159 28.80 -5.40 -4.69
N MET A 160 27.50 -5.55 -4.47
CA MET A 160 26.91 -6.23 -3.31
C MET A 160 26.30 -7.57 -3.74
N GLU A 161 26.17 -8.49 -2.79
CA GLU A 161 25.51 -9.78 -2.96
C GLU A 161 24.61 -10.06 -1.75
N LYS A 162 23.76 -11.09 -1.86
CA LYS A 162 23.03 -11.60 -0.70
C LYS A 162 24.02 -12.16 0.31
N VAL A 163 24.03 -11.61 1.51
CA VAL A 163 24.92 -12.05 2.58
C VAL A 163 24.16 -12.72 3.73
N GLY A 164 22.83 -12.67 3.71
CA GLY A 164 22.00 -13.36 4.68
C GLY A 164 20.62 -12.75 4.81
N TRP A 165 20.03 -12.90 5.99
CA TRP A 165 18.67 -12.44 6.25
C TRP A 165 18.52 -11.92 7.68
N ILE A 166 17.47 -11.14 7.91
CA ILE A 166 17.13 -10.58 9.21
C ILE A 166 15.64 -10.76 9.48
N PHE A 167 15.29 -11.05 10.73
CA PHE A 167 13.90 -11.06 11.13
C PHE A 167 13.70 -10.56 12.56
N THR A 168 12.48 -10.08 12.84
CA THR A 168 12.11 -9.64 14.19
C THR A 168 11.42 -10.75 14.95
N GLN A 169 11.80 -10.97 16.20
CA GLN A 169 11.15 -11.92 17.11
C GLN A 169 10.11 -11.26 18.02
N SER A 170 9.11 -12.05 18.44
CA SER A 170 8.12 -11.62 19.42
C SER A 170 8.76 -11.43 20.80
N SER A 171 8.22 -10.52 21.61
CA SER A 171 8.76 -10.15 22.93
C SER A 171 8.05 -10.90 24.06
N LYS A 172 7.27 -11.91 23.71
CA LYS A 172 6.69 -12.82 24.70
C LYS A 172 7.84 -13.64 25.30
N GLU A 173 7.82 -13.86 26.61
CA GLU A 173 8.70 -14.86 27.23
C GLU A 173 8.49 -16.20 26.52
N ARG A 174 9.60 -16.76 26.03
CA ARG A 174 9.67 -18.07 25.37
C ARG A 174 10.66 -18.92 26.15
N ASP A 175 10.40 -20.22 26.20
CA ASP A 175 11.28 -21.24 26.76
C ASP A 175 12.33 -21.74 25.74
N TYR A 176 12.35 -21.15 24.54
CA TYR A 176 13.27 -21.46 23.44
C TYR A 176 13.82 -20.20 22.78
N ILE A 177 15.05 -20.29 22.23
CA ILE A 177 15.70 -19.21 21.48
C ILE A 177 15.15 -19.12 20.06
N MET A 178 14.94 -20.27 19.41
CA MET A 178 14.38 -20.37 18.07
C MET A 178 13.39 -21.53 17.94
N ASN A 179 12.32 -21.31 17.16
CA ASN A 179 11.35 -22.36 16.82
C ASN A 179 11.77 -23.13 15.56
N SER A 180 11.06 -24.23 15.27
CA SER A 180 11.38 -25.11 14.12
C SER A 180 11.25 -24.40 12.76
N GLU A 181 10.37 -23.41 12.64
CA GLU A 181 10.17 -22.65 11.39
C GLU A 181 11.35 -21.69 11.16
N GLU A 182 11.77 -20.96 12.21
CA GLU A 182 12.94 -20.10 12.20
C GLU A 182 14.21 -20.91 11.86
N ILE A 183 14.39 -22.09 12.48
CA ILE A 183 15.52 -22.99 12.18
C ILE A 183 15.47 -23.47 10.72
N SER A 184 14.29 -23.81 10.21
CA SER A 184 14.14 -24.28 8.83
C SER A 184 14.47 -23.18 7.82
N GLN A 185 14.05 -21.94 8.09
CA GLN A 185 14.40 -20.78 7.26
C GLN A 185 15.89 -20.46 7.32
N MET A 186 16.52 -20.53 8.50
CA MET A 186 17.97 -20.36 8.62
C MET A 186 18.74 -21.39 7.80
N ALA A 187 18.33 -22.65 7.85
CA ALA A 187 18.98 -23.72 7.09
C ALA A 187 18.86 -23.48 5.58
N ALA A 188 17.69 -23.06 5.10
CA ALA A 188 17.49 -22.70 3.69
C ALA A 188 18.38 -21.52 3.26
N TRP A 189 18.51 -20.48 4.10
CA TRP A 189 19.39 -19.35 3.83
C TRP A 189 20.87 -19.72 3.83
N GLN A 190 21.30 -20.60 4.74
CA GLN A 190 22.67 -21.12 4.76
C GLN A 190 22.99 -21.98 3.54
N ASP A 191 22.03 -22.74 3.02
CA ASP A 191 22.19 -23.50 1.79
C ASP A 191 22.28 -22.57 0.56
N GLU A 192 21.47 -21.51 0.52
CA GLU A 192 21.44 -20.53 -0.58
C GLU A 192 22.70 -19.65 -0.62
N VAL A 193 23.08 -19.05 0.52
CA VAL A 193 24.16 -18.06 0.62
C VAL A 193 25.52 -18.73 0.91
N GLY A 194 25.51 -19.91 1.52
CA GLY A 194 26.71 -20.66 1.88
C GLY A 194 27.26 -20.35 3.27
N GLU A 195 28.52 -20.74 3.48
CA GLU A 195 29.18 -20.79 4.80
C GLU A 195 29.19 -19.46 5.57
N HIS A 196 29.10 -18.32 4.87
CA HIS A 196 29.13 -16.98 5.46
C HIS A 196 27.76 -16.33 5.59
N CYS A 197 26.68 -17.10 5.47
CA CYS A 197 25.33 -16.60 5.67
C CYS A 197 25.15 -16.04 7.08
N VAL A 198 24.83 -14.75 7.17
CA VAL A 198 24.48 -14.10 8.44
C VAL A 198 22.98 -14.19 8.72
N THR A 199 22.61 -14.43 9.97
CA THR A 199 21.22 -14.34 10.43
C THR A 199 21.12 -13.25 11.50
N GLY A 200 20.42 -12.17 11.19
CA GLY A 200 20.10 -11.12 12.14
C GLY A 200 18.79 -11.44 12.86
N VAL A 201 18.81 -11.42 14.18
CA VAL A 201 17.60 -11.58 15.00
C VAL A 201 17.38 -10.30 15.80
N VAL A 202 16.26 -9.63 15.57
CA VAL A 202 15.91 -8.39 16.26
C VAL A 202 14.83 -8.68 17.29
N SER A 203 15.20 -8.63 18.56
CA SER A 203 14.27 -8.73 19.69
C SER A 203 14.10 -7.36 20.35
N LEU A 204 12.85 -6.90 20.50
CA LEU A 204 12.55 -5.76 21.35
C LEU A 204 12.68 -6.18 22.82
N ALA A 205 13.68 -5.66 23.52
CA ALA A 205 13.70 -5.66 24.97
C ALA A 205 12.69 -4.61 25.46
N VAL A 206 11.70 -5.03 26.24
CA VAL A 206 10.87 -4.08 26.99
C VAL A 206 11.74 -3.58 28.13
N SER A 207 12.23 -2.35 28.04
CA SER A 207 12.81 -1.66 29.20
C SER A 207 11.68 -1.04 30.01
N ASP A 208 11.67 -1.26 31.33
CA ASP A 208 10.74 -0.60 32.27
C ASP A 208 11.01 0.92 32.42
N GLU A 209 12.03 1.45 31.73
CA GLU A 209 12.29 2.88 31.70
C GLU A 209 11.39 3.57 30.66
N GLY A 210 10.72 4.63 31.12
CA GLY A 210 9.69 5.35 30.39
C GLY A 210 10.10 5.72 28.97
N SER A 211 9.18 5.59 28.03
CA SER A 211 9.41 5.96 26.64
C SER A 211 9.65 7.47 26.51
N ASP A 212 10.87 7.85 26.15
CA ASP A 212 11.17 9.22 25.76
C ASP A 212 10.42 9.57 24.47
N VAL A 213 9.84 10.77 24.44
CA VAL A 213 9.25 11.32 23.21
C VAL A 213 10.35 11.73 22.24
N SER A 214 10.16 11.50 20.94
CA SER A 214 11.17 11.87 19.93
C SER A 214 11.47 13.37 19.94
N ASP A 215 12.70 13.76 19.58
CA ASP A 215 13.09 15.17 19.41
C ASP A 215 12.15 15.96 18.50
N GLN A 216 11.59 15.28 17.49
CA GLN A 216 10.60 15.85 16.58
C GLN A 216 9.28 16.16 17.32
N CYS A 217 8.80 15.24 18.15
CA CYS A 217 7.61 15.45 18.99
C CYS A 217 7.82 16.64 19.94
N VAL A 218 8.97 16.71 20.60
CA VAL A 218 9.32 17.84 21.48
C VAL A 218 9.31 19.17 20.72
N LYS A 219 9.87 19.22 19.50
CA LYS A 219 9.86 20.42 18.65
C LYS A 219 8.45 20.83 18.23
N LEU A 220 7.60 19.87 17.85
CA LEU A 220 6.22 20.11 17.43
C LEU A 220 5.35 20.62 18.58
N VAL A 221 5.50 20.06 19.79
CA VAL A 221 4.85 20.56 21.01
C VAL A 221 5.29 21.99 21.32
N LYS A 222 6.61 22.24 21.32
CA LYS A 222 7.15 23.60 21.55
C LYS A 222 6.68 24.62 20.52
N ALA A 223 6.51 24.18 19.28
CA ALA A 223 6.02 25.01 18.19
C ALA A 223 4.50 25.18 18.20
N GLY A 224 3.77 24.62 19.17
CA GLY A 224 2.33 24.81 19.34
C GLY A 224 1.46 24.02 18.38
N TRP A 225 1.97 22.91 17.81
CA TRP A 225 1.24 22.14 16.81
C TRP A 225 0.15 21.24 17.41
N PHE A 226 0.20 20.92 18.70
CA PHE A 226 -0.76 20.01 19.33
C PHE A 226 -1.94 20.79 19.93
N ASP A 227 -3.15 20.47 19.48
CA ASP A 227 -4.36 20.90 20.16
C ASP A 227 -4.57 20.05 21.41
N VAL A 228 -4.26 20.63 22.57
CA VAL A 228 -4.51 20.00 23.86
C VAL A 228 -6.02 19.90 24.05
N GLN A 229 -6.58 18.72 23.79
CA GLN A 229 -7.99 18.47 24.04
C GLN A 229 -8.26 18.44 25.54
N LYS A 230 -9.47 18.86 25.94
CA LYS A 230 -9.88 18.88 27.36
C LYS A 230 -10.06 17.48 27.96
N GLU A 231 -10.27 16.47 27.12
CA GLU A 231 -10.42 15.09 27.56
C GLU A 231 -9.26 14.22 27.07
N PRO A 232 -8.78 13.26 27.88
CA PRO A 232 -7.73 12.34 27.47
C PRO A 232 -8.21 11.48 26.29
N SER A 233 -7.57 11.62 25.13
CA SER A 233 -7.79 10.78 23.95
C SER A 233 -6.46 10.20 23.46
N GLY A 234 -6.51 9.01 22.87
CA GLY A 234 -5.37 8.42 22.16
C GLY A 234 -5.09 9.07 20.79
N VAL A 235 -5.75 10.16 20.46
CA VAL A 235 -5.68 10.85 19.16
C VAL A 235 -5.57 12.35 19.39
N SER A 236 -4.46 12.95 18.93
CA SER A 236 -4.24 14.39 18.97
C SER A 236 -4.54 15.03 17.61
N THR A 237 -5.13 16.22 17.61
CA THR A 237 -5.26 17.03 16.39
C THR A 237 -4.02 17.92 16.27
N LEU A 238 -3.39 17.91 15.10
CA LEU A 238 -2.26 18.77 14.80
C LEU A 238 -2.74 19.97 13.97
N THR A 239 -2.51 21.17 14.47
CA THR A 239 -2.89 22.44 13.81
C THR A 239 -1.65 23.27 13.60
N ASN A 240 -1.36 23.68 12.36
CA ASN A 240 -0.24 24.57 12.07
C ASN A 240 -0.54 25.96 12.67
N PRO A 241 0.21 26.43 13.69
CA PRO A 241 -0.09 27.70 14.35
C PRO A 241 0.20 28.92 13.49
N LYS A 242 0.98 28.78 12.41
CA LYS A 242 1.25 29.87 11.45
C LYS A 242 0.15 30.00 10.39
N GLU A 243 -0.59 28.93 10.13
CA GLU A 243 -1.66 28.88 9.12
C GLU A 243 -2.91 28.15 9.66
N PRO A 244 -3.55 28.65 10.73
CA PRO A 244 -4.60 27.92 11.46
C PRO A 244 -5.89 27.72 10.66
N THR A 245 -6.09 28.46 9.57
CA THR A 245 -7.22 28.32 8.66
C THR A 245 -7.00 27.25 7.59
N GLN A 246 -5.77 26.79 7.41
CA GLN A 246 -5.40 25.79 6.41
C GLN A 246 -5.56 24.40 7.03
N LYS A 247 -6.73 23.80 6.81
CA LYS A 247 -7.01 22.40 7.21
C LYS A 247 -6.41 21.44 6.19
N GLN A 248 -5.09 21.44 6.04
CA GLN A 248 -4.42 20.36 5.33
C GLN A 248 -4.48 19.09 6.20
N PRO A 249 -4.74 17.91 5.62
CA PRO A 249 -4.73 16.68 6.38
C PRO A 249 -3.30 16.41 6.86
N VAL A 250 -3.05 16.64 8.14
CA VAL A 250 -1.94 16.01 8.84
C VAL A 250 -2.29 14.52 8.91
N ILE A 251 -1.35 13.62 8.59
CA ILE A 251 -1.56 12.17 8.60
C ILE A 251 -2.20 11.78 9.93
N VAL A 252 -3.48 11.44 9.90
CA VAL A 252 -4.24 11.01 11.08
C VAL A 252 -4.23 9.49 11.08
N ALA A 253 -3.63 8.89 12.10
CA ALA A 253 -3.84 7.48 12.36
C ALA A 253 -5.36 7.21 12.45
N GLY A 254 -5.90 6.48 11.48
CA GLY A 254 -7.33 6.13 11.42
C GLY A 254 -8.19 6.94 10.44
N LYS A 255 -7.62 7.82 9.61
CA LYS A 255 -8.26 8.22 8.34
C LYS A 255 -7.53 7.56 7.19
N ASP A 256 -8.27 6.76 6.43
CA ASP A 256 -7.88 6.20 5.15
C ASP A 256 -7.37 7.32 4.23
N VAL A 257 -6.05 7.49 4.17
CA VAL A 257 -5.36 7.97 2.99
C VAL A 257 -4.85 6.70 2.33
N LYS A 258 -5.73 6.05 1.56
CA LYS A 258 -5.46 4.72 0.96
C LYS A 258 -4.32 4.74 -0.07
N GLU A 259 -3.91 5.93 -0.49
CA GLU A 259 -2.82 6.18 -1.40
C GLU A 259 -2.07 7.40 -0.87
N VAL A 260 -0.88 7.17 -0.33
CA VAL A 260 0.13 8.23 -0.27
C VAL A 260 0.85 8.13 -1.60
N ASP A 261 0.93 9.25 -2.32
CA ASP A 261 1.80 9.29 -3.50
C ASP A 261 3.23 9.00 -3.03
N ASN A 262 3.85 7.95 -3.54
CA ASN A 262 5.22 7.61 -3.14
C ASN A 262 6.20 8.71 -3.57
N ASP A 263 5.85 9.51 -4.58
CA ASP A 263 6.60 10.71 -4.97
C ASP A 263 6.71 11.71 -3.81
N TYR A 264 5.73 11.74 -2.90
CA TYR A 264 5.75 12.57 -1.69
C TYR A 264 6.96 12.31 -0.79
N PHE A 265 7.54 11.10 -0.81
CA PHE A 265 8.75 10.76 -0.05
C PHE A 265 10.05 11.03 -0.84
N LEU A 266 9.96 11.13 -2.16
CA LEU A 266 11.09 11.46 -3.03
C LEU A 266 11.47 12.95 -2.89
N ILE A 267 10.47 13.84 -2.80
CA ILE A 267 10.69 15.30 -2.71
C ILE A 267 11.56 15.69 -1.50
N PRO A 268 11.25 15.25 -0.26
CA PRO A 268 12.07 15.59 0.90
C PRO A 268 13.49 15.03 0.80
N TYR A 269 13.64 13.82 0.26
CA TYR A 269 14.93 13.15 0.11
C TYR A 269 15.86 13.88 -0.87
N MET A 270 15.35 14.22 -2.06
CA MET A 270 16.12 14.94 -3.09
C MET A 270 16.45 16.38 -2.66
N ARG A 271 15.54 17.05 -1.93
CA ARG A 271 15.79 18.38 -1.37
C ARG A 271 16.85 18.36 -0.27
N GLN A 272 16.79 17.39 0.64
CA GLN A 272 17.74 17.27 1.76
C GLN A 272 19.16 16.93 1.27
N SER A 273 19.28 16.28 0.12
CA SER A 273 20.56 15.89 -0.50
C SER A 273 21.04 16.85 -1.60
N SER A 274 20.36 18.00 -1.80
CA SER A 274 20.65 19.00 -2.84
C SER A 274 22.08 19.57 -2.84
N SER A 275 22.79 19.49 -1.71
CA SER A 275 24.19 19.92 -1.61
C SER A 275 25.21 18.90 -2.15
N LYS A 276 24.80 17.65 -2.39
CA LYS A 276 25.65 16.57 -2.89
C LYS A 276 25.66 16.51 -4.42
N PRO A 277 26.71 15.95 -5.06
CA PRO A 277 26.67 15.59 -6.47
C PRO A 277 25.51 14.65 -6.78
N TYR A 278 24.90 14.77 -7.97
CA TYR A 278 23.66 14.05 -8.31
C TYR A 278 23.78 12.53 -8.17
N TRP A 279 24.89 11.93 -8.64
CA TRP A 279 25.15 10.50 -8.47
C TRP A 279 25.12 10.07 -7.00
N GLN A 280 25.56 10.93 -6.07
CA GLN A 280 25.58 10.60 -4.65
C GLN A 280 24.18 10.72 -4.02
N ARG A 281 23.28 11.50 -4.61
CA ARG A 281 21.87 11.53 -4.23
C ARG A 281 21.17 10.25 -4.66
N LEU A 282 21.54 9.70 -5.82
CA LEU A 282 20.98 8.44 -6.32
C LEU A 282 21.58 7.19 -5.66
N ALA A 283 22.65 7.33 -4.87
CA ALA A 283 23.34 6.23 -4.20
C ALA A 283 22.57 5.71 -2.96
N ASP A 284 21.29 5.40 -3.15
CA ASP A 284 20.39 4.81 -2.16
C ASP A 284 19.68 3.61 -2.78
N PHE A 285 19.80 2.46 -2.11
CA PHE A 285 19.33 1.19 -2.63
C PHE A 285 17.81 1.18 -2.86
N HIS A 286 17.04 1.77 -1.94
CA HIS A 286 15.59 1.79 -2.03
C HIS A 286 15.09 2.83 -3.04
N LEU A 287 15.80 3.94 -3.20
CA LEU A 287 15.55 4.88 -4.29
C LEU A 287 15.75 4.20 -5.66
N LEU A 288 16.82 3.44 -5.84
CA LEU A 288 17.06 2.72 -7.10
C LEU A 288 15.99 1.66 -7.35
N MET A 289 15.56 0.94 -6.31
CA MET A 289 14.42 0.03 -6.39
C MET A 289 13.12 0.74 -6.78
N TYR A 290 12.90 1.95 -6.24
CA TYR A 290 11.76 2.79 -6.58
C TYR A 290 11.79 3.23 -8.04
N LEU A 291 12.93 3.76 -8.50
CA LEU A 291 13.12 4.21 -9.88
C LEU A 291 12.93 3.06 -10.87
N ALA A 292 13.42 1.86 -10.56
CA ALA A 292 13.22 0.67 -11.39
C ALA A 292 11.76 0.20 -11.52
N LYS A 293 10.85 0.72 -10.69
CA LYS A 293 9.40 0.48 -10.79
C LYS A 293 8.68 1.58 -11.57
N GLN A 294 9.34 2.70 -11.88
CA GLN A 294 8.68 3.83 -12.53
C GLN A 294 8.43 3.58 -14.01
N PRO A 295 7.26 3.99 -14.53
CA PRO A 295 6.98 3.90 -15.96
C PRO A 295 8.02 4.70 -16.75
N GLY A 296 8.73 4.05 -17.67
CA GLY A 296 9.73 4.69 -18.52
C GLY A 296 11.16 4.69 -17.99
N LEU A 297 11.44 4.03 -16.85
CA LEU A 297 12.79 3.73 -16.38
C LEU A 297 12.99 2.21 -16.31
N ASP A 298 13.41 1.62 -17.42
CA ASP A 298 13.72 0.20 -17.52
C ASP A 298 14.98 -0.16 -16.72
N LEU A 299 14.96 -1.33 -16.09
CA LEU A 299 16.06 -1.79 -15.23
C LEU A 299 17.38 -1.94 -16.00
N VAL A 300 17.32 -2.49 -17.21
CA VAL A 300 18.51 -2.88 -17.98
C VAL A 300 19.09 -1.71 -18.77
N ASN A 301 18.24 -0.81 -19.26
CA ASN A 301 18.66 0.28 -20.13
C ASN A 301 18.82 1.62 -19.39
N ASP A 302 17.94 1.93 -18.45
CA ASP A 302 17.90 3.24 -17.81
C ASP A 302 18.55 3.20 -16.43
N VAL A 303 18.06 2.32 -15.53
CA VAL A 303 18.60 2.20 -14.17
C VAL A 303 20.05 1.71 -14.18
N ALA A 304 20.42 0.82 -15.12
CA ALA A 304 21.80 0.39 -15.31
C ALA A 304 22.77 1.56 -15.58
N VAL A 305 22.33 2.59 -16.32
CA VAL A 305 23.14 3.79 -16.56
C VAL A 305 23.34 4.58 -15.26
N LEU A 306 22.29 4.68 -14.44
CA LEU A 306 22.39 5.33 -13.12
C LEU A 306 23.35 4.57 -12.20
N LEU A 307 23.29 3.24 -12.20
CA LEU A 307 24.17 2.36 -11.43
C LEU A 307 25.63 2.53 -11.83
N GLU A 308 25.94 2.59 -13.13
CA GLU A 308 27.29 2.86 -13.63
C GLU A 308 27.77 4.26 -13.23
N CYS A 309 26.90 5.27 -13.26
CA CYS A 309 27.23 6.61 -12.79
C CYS A 309 27.57 6.62 -11.30
N ILE A 310 26.81 5.89 -10.46
CA ILE A 310 27.07 5.75 -9.02
C ILE A 310 28.40 5.05 -8.78
N LYS A 311 28.62 3.92 -9.46
CA LYS A 311 29.84 3.09 -9.33
C LYS A 311 31.10 3.86 -9.70
N HIS A 312 31.05 4.65 -10.77
CA HIS A 312 32.18 5.44 -11.25
C HIS A 312 32.21 6.88 -10.70
N LYS A 313 31.26 7.25 -9.84
CA LYS A 313 31.10 8.62 -9.32
C LYS A 313 31.05 9.67 -10.43
N ALA A 314 30.42 9.30 -11.55
CA ALA A 314 30.37 10.08 -12.78
C ALA A 314 29.19 11.05 -12.80
N SER A 315 29.18 11.96 -13.77
CA SER A 315 28.04 12.85 -14.01
C SER A 315 26.87 12.03 -14.57
N VAL A 316 25.68 12.24 -14.00
CA VAL A 316 24.44 11.61 -14.47
C VAL A 316 23.94 12.36 -15.71
N PRO A 317 23.56 11.67 -16.80
CA PRO A 317 23.06 12.33 -18.00
C PRO A 317 21.85 13.22 -17.72
N GLU A 318 21.82 14.40 -18.34
CA GLU A 318 20.82 15.45 -18.10
C GLU A 318 19.38 14.94 -18.27
N GLY A 319 19.14 14.08 -19.26
CA GLY A 319 17.82 13.48 -19.50
C GLY A 319 17.27 12.74 -18.28
N TYR A 320 18.11 11.96 -17.58
CA TYR A 320 17.68 11.26 -16.37
C TYR A 320 17.50 12.20 -15.19
N THR A 321 18.36 13.23 -15.07
CA THR A 321 18.18 14.22 -14.00
C THR A 321 16.84 14.95 -14.13
N LEU A 322 16.43 15.30 -15.35
CA LEU A 322 15.13 15.93 -15.60
C LEU A 322 13.95 15.01 -15.31
N ILE A 323 14.04 13.72 -15.69
CA ILE A 323 12.98 12.74 -15.40
C ILE A 323 12.83 12.56 -13.88
N ILE A 324 13.94 12.33 -13.18
CA ILE A 324 13.93 12.09 -11.73
C ILE A 324 13.51 13.34 -10.96
N ASP A 325 13.98 14.53 -11.38
CA ASP A 325 13.57 15.78 -10.75
C ASP A 325 12.08 16.07 -11.01
N SER A 326 11.55 15.71 -12.19
CA SER A 326 10.10 15.79 -12.48
C SER A 326 9.28 14.85 -11.59
N LEU A 327 9.79 13.66 -11.26
CA LEU A 327 9.15 12.75 -10.29
C LEU A 327 9.25 13.29 -8.86
N ALA A 328 10.24 14.13 -8.58
CA ALA A 328 10.42 14.78 -7.28
C ALA A 328 9.70 16.15 -7.18
N GLU A 329 8.95 16.54 -8.20
CA GLU A 329 8.16 17.78 -8.25
C GLU A 329 6.64 17.56 -8.43
N SER A 330 6.21 16.32 -8.73
CA SER A 330 4.80 15.91 -8.82
C SER A 330 4.03 15.99 -7.51
#